data_AF-A0A971HVL6-F1
#
_entry.id   AF-A0A971HVL6-F1
#
_cell.length_a   1.000
_cell.length_b   1.000
_cell.length_c   1.000
_cell.angle_alpha   90.00
_cell.angle_beta   90.00
_cell.angle_gamma   90.00
#
_symmetry.space_group_name_H-M   'P 1'
#
loop_
_entity.id
_entity.type
_entity.pdbx_description
1 polymer ?
#
loop_
_entity_poly.entity_id
_entity_poly.type
_entity_poly.pdbx_seq_one_letter_code
_entity_poly.pdbx_strand_id
1 'polypeptide(L)'
;MNNNSGYDAAKDSGRYGPLPHWIVGFPGLIWQIELPASRLSVIKNWHHPELGRDTSLLLKDRSFRKIMVMREDLLAFEAFWDIMLGRESAAMSFRLKSQPERPLYLQGWAHPQDSGIY
;
A
#
# COMPACT_ATOMS: atom_id res chain seq x y z
N MET A 1 9.92 -35.27 13.74
CA MET A 1 8.69 -34.44 13.81
C MET A 1 8.86 -33.42 14.91
N ASN A 2 8.33 -32.21 14.68
CA ASN A 2 8.40 -30.98 15.48
C ASN A 2 9.67 -30.13 15.31
N ASN A 3 9.60 -28.80 15.19
CA ASN A 3 8.66 -27.84 14.58
C ASN A 3 9.30 -26.46 14.84
N ASN A 4 9.14 -25.54 13.89
CA ASN A 4 9.18 -24.08 14.08
C ASN A 4 10.47 -23.43 14.60
N SER A 5 11.37 -23.08 13.67
CA SER A 5 12.24 -21.92 13.88
C SER A 5 11.44 -20.66 13.54
N GLY A 6 11.18 -19.87 14.58
CA GLY A 6 10.33 -18.67 14.55
C GLY A 6 10.79 -17.65 13.53
N TYR A 7 9.83 -17.16 12.75
CA TYR A 7 9.99 -15.97 11.92
C TYR A 7 10.14 -14.76 12.84
N ASP A 8 11.35 -14.19 12.85
CA ASP A 8 11.70 -12.88 13.40
C ASP A 8 10.96 -11.76 12.65
N ALA A 9 9.68 -11.57 12.96
CA ALA A 9 8.87 -10.44 12.48
C ALA A 9 8.45 -9.49 13.63
N ALA A 10 9.06 -9.63 14.81
CA ALA A 10 8.63 -8.96 16.03
C ALA A 10 9.46 -7.70 16.39
N LYS A 11 9.83 -6.86 15.42
CA LYS A 11 10.55 -5.61 15.73
C LYS A 11 9.98 -4.30 15.20
N ASP A 12 8.83 -4.30 14.52
CA ASP A 12 8.26 -3.04 13.97
C ASP A 12 6.85 -2.68 14.49
N SER A 13 6.30 -3.42 15.45
CA SER A 13 4.97 -3.17 16.00
C SER A 13 5.00 -2.19 17.18
N GLY A 14 5.45 -0.96 16.94
CA GLY A 14 5.55 0.07 17.99
C GLY A 14 4.23 0.68 18.47
N ARG A 15 3.07 0.34 17.87
CA ARG A 15 1.77 0.96 18.22
C ARG A 15 0.54 0.07 18.17
N TYR A 16 0.64 -1.15 17.64
CA TYR A 16 -0.47 -2.08 17.52
C TYR A 16 -0.02 -3.45 18.02
N GLY A 17 -0.89 -4.17 18.72
CA GLY A 17 -0.65 -5.57 19.10
C GLY A 17 -0.40 -6.47 17.89
N PRO A 18 -0.30 -7.80 18.08
CA PRO A 18 -0.12 -8.72 16.96
C PRO A 18 -1.19 -8.48 15.88
N LEU A 19 -0.76 -8.42 14.61
CA LEU A 19 -1.68 -8.17 13.50
C LEU A 19 -2.77 -9.25 13.47
N PRO A 20 -4.05 -8.87 13.23
CA PRO A 20 -5.12 -9.84 13.01
C PRO A 20 -4.72 -10.89 11.97
N HIS A 21 -5.08 -12.16 12.19
CA HIS A 21 -4.66 -13.27 11.32
C HIS A 21 -5.05 -13.09 9.85
N TRP A 22 -6.18 -12.42 9.57
CA TRP A 22 -6.60 -12.13 8.20
C TRP A 22 -5.64 -11.19 7.47
N ILE A 23 -5.01 -10.24 8.18
CA ILE A 23 -4.00 -9.35 7.61
C ILE A 23 -2.82 -10.18 7.14
N VAL A 24 -2.33 -11.09 7.97
CA VAL A 24 -1.15 -11.91 7.66
C VAL A 24 -1.33 -12.69 6.35
N GLY A 25 -2.52 -13.25 6.12
CA GLY A 25 -2.84 -14.03 4.91
C GLY A 25 -3.25 -13.20 3.67
N PHE A 26 -3.47 -11.90 3.80
CA PHE A 26 -3.97 -11.07 2.70
C PHE A 26 -2.95 -10.98 1.55
N PRO A 27 -3.27 -11.27 0.28
CA PRO A 27 -2.31 -11.22 -0.83
C PRO A 27 -2.13 -9.80 -1.39
N GLY A 28 -1.80 -8.85 -0.52
CA GLY A 28 -1.62 -7.45 -0.90
C GLY A 28 -0.92 -6.63 0.18
N LEU A 29 -0.48 -5.45 -0.23
CA LEU A 29 0.12 -4.45 0.65
C LEU A 29 -1.00 -3.71 1.38
N ILE A 30 -0.89 -3.63 2.71
CA ILE A 30 -1.81 -2.82 3.53
C ILE A 30 -1.05 -1.60 4.03
N TRP A 31 -1.63 -0.43 3.81
CA TRP A 31 -1.02 0.85 4.10
C TRP A 31 -2.00 1.76 4.83
N GLN A 32 -1.46 2.79 5.46
CA GLN A 32 -2.21 3.89 6.04
C GLN A 32 -1.45 5.19 5.78
N ILE A 33 -2.18 6.30 5.72
CA ILE A 33 -1.61 7.63 5.65
C ILE A 33 -2.14 8.47 6.80
N GLU A 34 -1.25 9.04 7.60
CA GLU A 34 -1.59 10.06 8.57
C GLU A 34 -1.47 11.43 7.88
N LEU A 35 -2.60 11.96 7.40
CA LEU A 35 -2.63 13.20 6.61
C LEU A 35 -2.02 14.41 7.34
N PRO A 36 -2.30 14.68 8.64
CA PRO A 36 -1.70 15.83 9.33
C PRO A 36 -0.16 15.77 9.39
N ALA A 37 0.41 14.57 9.37
CA ALA A 37 1.86 14.35 9.41
C ALA A 37 2.46 14.03 8.04
N SER A 38 1.66 14.02 6.97
CA SER A 38 2.01 13.52 5.64
C SER A 38 2.78 12.19 5.67
N ARG A 39 2.42 11.31 6.61
CA ARG A 39 3.21 10.10 6.90
C ARG A 39 2.50 8.86 6.37
N LEU A 40 3.08 8.25 5.35
CA LEU A 40 2.63 6.97 4.82
C LEU A 40 3.34 5.80 5.51
N SER A 41 2.57 4.95 6.17
CA SER A 41 3.06 3.75 6.87
C SER A 41 2.52 2.49 6.21
N VAL A 42 3.34 1.44 6.15
CA VAL A 42 2.95 0.14 5.62
C VAL A 42 2.67 -0.77 6.81
N ILE A 43 1.41 -1.18 6.98
CA ILE A 43 0.97 -2.08 8.05
C ILE A 43 1.37 -3.52 7.69
N LYS A 44 1.23 -3.89 6.42
CA LYS A 44 1.68 -5.18 5.89
C LYS A 44 2.52 -4.97 4.65
N ASN A 45 3.80 -5.30 4.78
CA ASN A 45 4.73 -5.25 3.66
C ASN A 45 4.65 -6.57 2.87
N TRP A 46 3.77 -6.59 1.87
CA TRP A 46 3.67 -7.69 0.92
C TRP A 46 4.61 -7.46 -0.25
N HIS A 47 5.28 -8.53 -0.68
CA HIS A 47 6.19 -8.50 -1.82
C HIS A 47 5.48 -9.05 -3.05
N HIS A 48 5.15 -8.15 -3.99
CA HIS A 48 4.69 -8.55 -5.31
C HIS A 48 5.82 -9.34 -6.01
N PRO A 49 5.53 -10.45 -6.72
CA PRO A 49 6.56 -11.27 -7.37
C PRO A 49 7.55 -10.48 -8.26
N GLU A 50 7.05 -9.49 -8.99
CA GLU A 50 7.86 -8.66 -9.91
C GLU A 50 8.64 -7.52 -9.23
N LEU A 51 8.18 -7.06 -8.06
CA LEU A 51 8.74 -5.87 -7.40
C LEU A 51 9.50 -6.23 -6.12
N GLY A 52 9.31 -7.43 -5.60
CA GLY A 52 9.95 -7.90 -4.38
C GLY A 52 9.76 -6.93 -3.21
N ARG A 53 10.87 -6.59 -2.57
CA ARG A 53 10.92 -5.68 -1.41
C ARG A 53 10.52 -4.24 -1.76
N ASP A 54 10.61 -3.87 -3.03
CA ASP A 54 10.35 -2.51 -3.53
C ASP A 54 8.87 -2.26 -3.82
N THR A 55 7.99 -3.24 -3.58
CA THR A 55 6.53 -3.11 -3.78
C THR A 55 5.96 -1.85 -3.11
N SER A 56 6.43 -1.53 -1.90
CA SER A 56 5.97 -0.34 -1.17
C SER A 56 6.41 1.00 -1.77
N LEU A 57 7.45 1.01 -2.61
CA LEU A 57 7.91 2.21 -3.32
C LEU A 57 6.88 2.68 -4.35
N LEU A 58 5.98 1.82 -4.82
CA LEU A 58 4.84 2.26 -5.65
C LEU A 58 4.00 3.34 -4.97
N LEU A 59 3.87 3.30 -3.64
CA LEU A 59 3.12 4.30 -2.89
C LEU A 59 3.96 5.58 -2.66
N LYS A 60 5.25 5.42 -2.36
CA LYS A 60 6.10 6.49 -1.82
C LYS A 60 6.88 7.26 -2.88
N ASP A 61 7.25 6.62 -3.98
CA ASP A 61 8.24 7.13 -4.92
C ASP A 61 7.66 7.30 -6.34
N ARG A 62 7.51 8.56 -6.76
CA ARG A 62 7.01 8.92 -8.09
C ARG A 62 7.98 8.51 -9.21
N SER A 63 9.29 8.55 -8.97
CA SER A 63 10.31 8.13 -9.93
C SER A 63 10.27 6.62 -10.13
N PHE A 64 10.12 5.87 -9.04
CA PHE A 64 9.93 4.42 -9.11
C PHE A 64 8.67 4.04 -9.91
N ARG A 65 7.54 4.74 -9.69
CA ARG A 65 6.33 4.56 -10.50
C ARG A 65 6.58 4.76 -11.99
N LYS A 66 7.29 5.82 -12.39
CA LYS A 66 7.63 6.08 -13.80
C LYS A 66 8.42 4.94 -14.45
N ILE A 67 9.24 4.24 -13.67
CA ILE A 67 10.04 3.11 -14.15
C ILE A 67 9.17 1.85 -14.27
N MET A 68 8.33 1.55 -13.28
CA MET A 68 7.65 0.26 -13.17
C MET A 68 6.23 0.20 -13.76
N VAL A 69 5.51 1.33 -13.78
CA VAL A 69 4.09 1.39 -14.17
C VAL A 69 3.95 1.79 -15.65
N MET A 70 2.95 1.23 -16.34
CA MET A 70 2.58 1.64 -17.69
C MET A 70 2.33 3.15 -17.75
N ARG A 71 2.80 3.81 -18.81
CA ARG A 71 2.78 5.29 -18.91
C ARG A 71 1.37 5.84 -18.84
N GLU A 72 0.42 5.12 -19.42
CA GLU A 72 -1.00 5.43 -19.51
C GLU A 72 -1.65 5.49 -18.12
N ASP A 73 -1.14 4.70 -17.17
CA ASP A 73 -1.73 4.56 -15.84
C ASP A 73 -1.09 5.53 -14.82
N LEU A 74 -0.03 6.26 -15.19
CA LEU A 74 0.66 7.20 -14.29
C LEU A 74 -0.21 8.38 -13.86
N LEU A 75 -1.08 8.89 -14.74
CA LEU A 75 -2.00 9.98 -14.39
C LEU A 75 -3.05 9.52 -13.37
N ALA A 76 -3.49 8.26 -13.44
CA ALA A 76 -4.42 7.70 -12.47
C ALA A 76 -3.81 7.67 -11.06
N PHE A 77 -2.50 7.44 -10.94
CA PHE A 77 -1.81 7.54 -9.64
C PHE A 77 -1.85 8.96 -9.06
N GLU A 78 -1.68 9.98 -9.89
CA GLU A 78 -1.73 11.37 -9.44
C GLU A 78 -3.13 11.73 -8.97
N ALA A 79 -4.15 11.41 -9.78
CA ALA A 79 -5.55 11.60 -9.41
C ALA A 79 -5.93 10.84 -8.12
N PHE A 80 -5.46 9.60 -7.96
CA PHE A 80 -5.68 8.81 -6.74
C PHE A 80 -5.14 9.53 -5.50
N TRP A 81 -3.91 10.04 -5.55
CA TRP A 81 -3.31 10.74 -4.42
C TRP A 81 -4.02 12.07 -4.14
N ASP A 82 -4.41 12.82 -5.17
CA ASP A 82 -5.16 14.07 -4.99
C ASP A 82 -6.49 13.83 -4.27
N ILE A 83 -7.24 12.78 -4.64
CA ILE A 83 -8.51 12.39 -3.98
C ILE A 83 -8.24 11.94 -2.53
N MET A 84 -7.24 11.09 -2.30
CA MET A 84 -6.90 10.62 -0.95
C MET A 84 -6.47 11.77 -0.01
N LEU A 85 -5.71 12.74 -0.53
CA LEU A 85 -5.32 13.94 0.21
C LEU A 85 -6.52 14.85 0.49
N GLY A 86 -7.53 14.83 -0.38
CA GLY A 86 -8.85 15.43 -0.18
C GLY A 86 -9.72 14.75 0.88
N ARG A 87 -9.22 13.70 1.56
CA ARG A 87 -9.96 12.90 2.55
C ARG A 87 -11.17 12.17 1.95
N GLU A 88 -11.08 11.84 0.66
CA GLU A 88 -12.08 11.06 -0.05
C GLU A 88 -11.59 9.63 -0.28
N SER A 89 -12.52 8.70 -0.45
CA SER A 89 -12.18 7.32 -0.80
C SER A 89 -11.87 7.23 -2.29
N ALA A 90 -10.78 6.55 -2.63
CA ALA A 90 -10.32 6.41 -4.01
C ALA A 90 -9.99 4.95 -4.33
N ALA A 91 -10.18 4.57 -5.59
CA ALA A 91 -9.74 3.29 -6.12
C ALA A 91 -9.28 3.46 -7.56
N MET A 92 -8.25 2.72 -7.94
CA MET A 92 -7.76 2.66 -9.31
C MET A 92 -7.18 1.28 -9.61
N SER A 93 -7.17 0.92 -10.90
CA SER A 93 -6.35 -0.16 -11.40
C SER A 93 -5.13 0.42 -12.16
N PHE A 94 -4.03 -0.32 -12.16
CA PHE A 94 -2.84 0.01 -12.93
C PHE A 94 -2.10 -1.24 -13.35
N ARG A 95 -1.27 -1.12 -14.38
CA ARG A 95 -0.47 -2.23 -14.90
C ARG A 95 1.00 -1.97 -14.69
N LEU A 96 1.72 -3.05 -14.37
CA LEU A 96 3.19 -3.04 -14.39
C LEU A 96 3.67 -3.25 -15.83
N LYS A 97 4.78 -2.62 -16.20
CA LYS A 97 5.39 -2.80 -17.52
C LYS A 97 5.83 -4.24 -17.78
N SER A 98 6.22 -4.99 -16.74
CA SER A 98 6.60 -6.40 -16.89
C SER A 98 5.41 -7.35 -17.06
N GLN A 99 4.20 -6.93 -16.67
CA GLN A 99 2.98 -7.75 -16.73
C GLN A 99 1.77 -6.90 -17.13
N PRO A 100 1.70 -6.41 -18.39
CA PRO A 100 0.63 -5.50 -18.83
C PRO A 100 -0.76 -6.16 -18.81
N GLU A 101 -0.83 -7.49 -18.92
CA GLU A 101 -2.09 -8.25 -18.92
C GLU A 101 -2.66 -8.52 -17.52
N ARG A 102 -1.95 -8.12 -16.45
CA ARG A 102 -2.35 -8.39 -15.05
C ARG A 102 -2.44 -7.08 -14.26
N PRO A 103 -3.60 -6.40 -14.29
CA PRO A 103 -3.77 -5.17 -13.55
C PRO A 103 -3.74 -5.43 -12.04
N LEU A 104 -3.12 -4.51 -11.31
CA LEU A 104 -3.14 -4.42 -9.86
C LEU A 104 -4.16 -3.35 -9.44
N TYR A 105 -4.73 -3.51 -8.24
CA TYR A 105 -5.66 -2.56 -7.66
C TYR A 105 -5.01 -1.79 -6.51
N LEU A 106 -5.21 -0.48 -6.50
CA LEU A 106 -4.88 0.41 -5.40
C LEU A 106 -6.17 1.04 -4.90
N GLN A 107 -6.45 0.87 -3.61
CA GLN A 107 -7.63 1.41 -2.96
C GLN A 107 -7.25 2.01 -1.61
N GLY A 108 -7.90 3.12 -1.28
CA GLY A 108 -7.82 3.76 0.02
C GLY A 108 -9.20 4.28 0.43
N TRP A 109 -9.44 4.28 1.73
CA TRP A 109 -10.65 4.81 2.33
C TRP A 109 -10.26 5.85 3.37
N ALA A 110 -10.95 6.99 3.36
CA ALA A 110 -10.84 7.94 4.45
C ALA A 110 -11.54 7.38 5.70
N HIS A 111 -10.94 7.56 6.87
CA HIS A 111 -11.60 7.15 8.10
C HIS A 111 -12.80 8.08 8.35
N PRO A 112 -13.98 7.58 8.78
CA PRO A 112 -15.14 8.42 9.05
C PRO A 112 -14.91 9.52 10.09
N GLN A 113 -13.88 9.40 10.92
CA GLN A 113 -13.50 10.42 11.93
C GLN A 113 -12.61 11.52 11.34
N ASP A 114 -12.08 11.33 10.13
CA ASP A 114 -11.32 12.34 9.40
C ASP A 114 -12.23 13.30 8.59
N SER A 115 -13.55 13.10 8.57
CA SER A 115 -14.49 13.87 7.74
C SER A 115 -14.86 15.26 8.29
N GLY A 116 -14.06 15.83 9.19
CA GLY A 116 -14.24 17.20 9.68
C GLY A 116 -15.39 17.35 10.67
N ILE A 117 -15.08 17.20 11.95
CA ILE A 117 -15.79 17.93 13.01
C ILE A 117 -14.72 18.77 13.72
N TYR A 118 -14.63 20.03 13.32
CA TYR A 118 -14.08 21.14 14.10
C TYR A 118 -15.10 22.27 14.07
#